data_AF-A0A9P0NL18-F1
#
_entry.id   AF-A0A9P0NL18-F1
#
_cell.length_a   1.000
_cell.length_b   1.000
_cell.length_c   1.000
_cell.angle_alpha   90.00
_cell.angle_beta   90.00
_cell.angle_gamma   90.00
#
_symmetry.space_group_name_H-M   'P 1'
#
loop_
_entity.id
_entity.type
_entity.pdbx_description
1 polymer ?
#
loop_
_entity_poly.entity_id
_entity_poly.type
_entity_poly.pdbx_seq_one_letter_code
_entity_poly.pdbx_strand_id
1 'polypeptide(L)'
;MLQPIPGMLIRPIIGAVTDKYKCRRSVFILSSIITFVLVCLLSIIPGTTSKEEMNDLDVIKSPLFWLFFTTIALINTDGTVKSVLEDTICMDLLGKDKNNYGKQRLWGSIGWSLFAIISGVCVDWYSTGLEHKNYAPGYAIALICFLLDIYVVFKLKVKQENDTNIVASDVKKVFTEGKVLAFLLWVVFIGFFISFIWNFVFWYLEDLSNVFHPEMKPWMKTLQGTALLIQCFGGEVPSFFLSSYILKRVDHMTIFSIVFFTFTCIFSVYTIIENPLWALPVELLNGITFALSYSAAISYAALITPTGAEGTLQGVVGTAYTGIGAPIGSFVGGYMFKHIGSIDSFKLLSVVAFFTCVTQITVNYLINRLTINEDVKDRYSKVETKDDNLGEDLTLTS
;
A
#
# COMPACT_ATOMS: atom_id res chain seq x y z
N MET A 1 -6.29 -6.26 -11.68
CA MET A 1 -6.13 -7.55 -10.95
C MET A 1 -7.00 -7.49 -9.71
N LEU A 2 -7.82 -8.51 -9.41
CA LEU A 2 -8.47 -8.60 -8.10
C LEU A 2 -7.36 -8.89 -7.08
N GLN A 3 -7.06 -7.96 -6.16
CA GLN A 3 -6.36 -8.36 -4.95
C GLN A 3 -7.29 -9.33 -4.19
N PRO A 4 -6.85 -10.57 -3.93
CA PRO A 4 -7.73 -11.60 -3.42
C PRO A 4 -8.25 -11.21 -2.02
N ILE A 5 -9.57 -11.23 -1.84
CA ILE A 5 -10.28 -11.08 -0.56
C ILE A 5 -9.63 -11.95 0.56
N PRO A 6 -9.12 -13.17 0.29
CA PRO A 6 -8.32 -13.92 1.27
C PRO A 6 -7.18 -13.14 1.92
N GLY A 7 -6.49 -12.27 1.17
CA GLY A 7 -5.37 -11.45 1.68
C GLY A 7 -5.77 -10.48 2.80
N MET A 8 -7.03 -10.08 2.87
CA MET A 8 -7.55 -9.12 3.87
C MET A 8 -7.47 -9.68 5.29
N LEU A 9 -7.78 -10.96 5.44
CA LEU A 9 -7.86 -11.65 6.74
C LEU A 9 -6.60 -12.46 7.03
N ILE A 10 -5.79 -12.77 6.02
CA ILE A 10 -4.64 -13.66 6.20
C ILE A 10 -3.53 -13.03 7.05
N ARG A 11 -3.36 -11.71 6.97
CA ARG A 11 -2.33 -10.98 7.75
C ARG A 11 -2.47 -11.20 9.27
N PRO A 12 -3.61 -10.84 9.90
CA PRO A 12 -3.77 -11.04 11.34
C PRO A 12 -3.82 -12.52 11.73
N ILE A 13 -4.42 -13.39 10.89
CA ILE A 13 -4.53 -14.82 11.17
C ILE A 13 -3.15 -15.49 11.19
N ILE A 14 -2.34 -15.30 10.15
CA ILE A 14 -1.02 -15.94 10.07
C ILE A 14 -0.05 -15.38 11.10
N GLY A 15 -0.09 -14.07 11.37
CA GLY A 15 0.65 -13.49 12.48
C GLY A 15 0.31 -14.19 13.81
N ALA A 16 -0.97 -14.25 14.17
CA ALA A 16 -1.42 -14.89 15.41
C ALA A 16 -1.07 -16.39 15.48
N VAL A 17 -1.22 -17.12 14.37
CA VAL A 17 -0.90 -18.56 14.30
C VAL A 17 0.61 -18.78 14.45
N THR A 18 1.43 -18.05 13.71
CA THR A 18 2.89 -18.24 13.72
C THR A 18 3.53 -17.84 15.04
N ASP A 19 2.89 -16.91 15.75
CA ASP A 19 3.26 -16.50 17.10
C ASP A 19 2.87 -17.56 18.12
N LYS A 20 1.61 -18.03 18.08
CA LYS A 20 1.10 -19.07 18.99
C LYS A 20 1.89 -20.37 18.89
N TYR A 21 2.21 -20.81 17.68
CA TYR A 21 2.91 -22.07 17.43
C TYR A 21 4.43 -21.94 17.30
N LYS A 22 4.99 -20.73 17.48
CA LYS A 22 6.43 -20.45 17.40
C LYS A 22 7.09 -21.04 16.15
N CYS A 23 6.43 -20.86 15.00
CA CYS A 23 6.80 -21.50 13.74
C CYS A 23 7.10 -20.51 12.60
N ARG A 24 7.38 -19.22 12.93
CA ARG A 24 7.65 -18.15 11.95
C ARG A 24 8.65 -18.57 10.87
N ARG A 25 9.78 -19.17 11.26
CA ARG A 25 10.81 -19.64 10.31
C ARG A 25 10.30 -20.72 9.36
N SER A 26 9.63 -21.74 9.89
CA SER A 26 9.13 -22.87 9.09
C SER A 26 8.06 -22.41 8.09
N VAL A 27 7.15 -21.53 8.51
CA VAL A 27 6.12 -20.95 7.64
C VAL A 27 6.74 -20.03 6.59
N PHE A 28 7.77 -19.27 6.93
CA PHE A 28 8.47 -18.40 5.97
C PHE A 28 9.24 -19.19 4.90
N ILE A 29 9.90 -20.30 5.28
CA ILE A 29 10.51 -21.24 4.33
C ILE A 29 9.44 -21.86 3.43
N LEU A 30 8.36 -22.37 4.02
CA LEU A 30 7.27 -23.00 3.28
C LEU A 30 6.62 -22.03 2.28
N SER A 31 6.32 -20.81 2.70
CA SER A 31 5.79 -19.75 1.85
C SER A 31 6.75 -19.43 0.70
N SER A 32 8.05 -19.33 0.96
CA SER A 32 9.05 -19.08 -0.10
C SER A 32 9.10 -20.20 -1.15
N ILE A 33 8.96 -21.47 -0.72
CA ILE A 33 8.86 -22.62 -1.62
C ILE A 33 7.55 -22.60 -2.41
N ILE A 34 6.42 -22.30 -1.76
CA ILE A 34 5.11 -22.19 -2.39
C ILE A 34 5.13 -21.10 -3.47
N THR A 35 5.64 -19.91 -3.17
CA THR A 35 5.80 -18.82 -4.15
C THR A 35 6.59 -19.31 -5.37
N PHE A 36 7.74 -19.96 -5.17
CA PHE A 36 8.56 -20.47 -6.27
C PHE A 36 7.80 -21.48 -7.14
N VAL A 37 7.10 -22.45 -6.52
CA VAL A 37 6.31 -23.45 -7.25
C VAL A 37 5.17 -22.80 -8.03
N LEU A 38 4.48 -21.81 -7.45
CA LEU A 38 3.39 -21.09 -8.14
C LEU A 38 3.90 -20.25 -9.30
N VAL A 39 5.08 -19.63 -9.19
CA VAL A 39 5.71 -18.89 -10.30
C VAL A 39 6.18 -19.84 -11.41
N CYS A 40 6.70 -21.01 -11.06
CA CYS A 40 6.97 -22.09 -12.03
C CYS A 40 5.69 -22.56 -12.73
N LEU A 41 4.60 -22.74 -12.00
CA LEU A 41 3.32 -23.08 -12.60
C LEU A 41 2.87 -21.99 -13.57
N LEU A 42 2.95 -20.73 -13.16
CA LEU A 42 2.56 -19.57 -13.96
C LEU A 42 3.37 -19.45 -15.26
N SER A 43 4.66 -19.80 -15.25
CA SER A 43 5.50 -19.75 -16.46
C SER A 43 5.19 -20.85 -17.47
N ILE A 44 4.54 -21.94 -17.03
CA ILE A 44 4.14 -23.07 -17.88
C ILE A 44 2.73 -22.88 -18.45
N ILE A 45 1.88 -22.09 -17.80
CA ILE A 45 0.52 -21.81 -18.30
C ILE A 45 0.64 -21.17 -19.70
N PRO A 46 0.17 -21.84 -20.76
CA PRO A 46 0.31 -21.33 -22.11
C PRO A 46 -0.52 -20.04 -22.23
N GLY A 47 0.11 -18.96 -22.67
CA GLY A 47 -0.60 -17.75 -23.07
C GLY A 47 -1.49 -18.06 -24.26
N THR A 48 -2.79 -17.80 -24.15
CA THR A 48 -3.71 -17.92 -25.28
C THR A 48 -3.34 -16.87 -26.33
N THR A 49 -2.75 -17.30 -27.44
CA THR A 49 -2.49 -16.47 -28.62
C THR A 49 -3.76 -16.31 -29.46
N SER A 50 -4.88 -15.95 -28.83
CA SER A 50 -6.10 -15.66 -29.59
C SER A 50 -5.95 -14.30 -30.28
N LYS A 51 -6.15 -14.28 -31.60
CA LYS A 51 -6.05 -13.08 -32.42
C LYS A 51 -7.20 -12.09 -32.18
N GLU A 52 -8.26 -12.54 -31.53
CA GLU A 52 -9.44 -11.74 -31.18
C GLU A 52 -9.71 -11.85 -29.68
N GLU A 53 -10.26 -10.77 -29.10
CA GLU A 53 -10.76 -10.78 -27.72
C GLU A 53 -11.84 -11.85 -27.58
N MET A 54 -11.57 -12.85 -26.75
CA MET A 54 -12.56 -13.86 -26.43
C MET A 54 -13.69 -13.24 -25.60
N ASN A 55 -14.93 -13.66 -25.88
CA ASN A 55 -16.08 -13.26 -25.08
C ASN A 55 -15.88 -13.68 -23.61
N ASP A 56 -16.21 -12.81 -22.65
CA ASP A 56 -16.07 -13.06 -21.22
C ASP A 56 -16.68 -14.41 -20.79
N LEU A 57 -17.83 -14.78 -21.36
CA LEU A 57 -18.52 -16.03 -21.04
C LEU A 57 -17.71 -17.26 -21.45
N ASP A 58 -16.98 -17.17 -22.55
CA ASP A 58 -16.16 -18.27 -23.04
C ASP A 58 -14.83 -18.34 -22.29
N VAL A 59 -14.29 -17.19 -21.88
CA VAL A 59 -13.13 -17.11 -20.98
C VAL A 59 -13.45 -17.75 -19.63
N ILE A 60 -14.59 -17.44 -19.01
CA ILE A 60 -14.98 -17.99 -17.70
C ILE A 60 -15.23 -19.50 -17.76
N LYS A 61 -15.69 -20.03 -18.90
CA LYS A 61 -15.84 -21.48 -19.10
C LYS A 61 -14.51 -22.19 -19.30
N SER A 62 -13.46 -21.47 -19.68
CA SER A 62 -12.15 -22.07 -19.94
C SER A 62 -11.48 -22.55 -18.65
N PRO A 63 -11.00 -23.81 -18.59
CA PRO A 63 -10.24 -24.29 -17.43
C PRO A 63 -8.90 -23.55 -17.28
N LEU A 64 -8.32 -23.03 -18.38
CA LEU A 64 -7.09 -22.22 -18.34
C LEU A 64 -7.29 -20.92 -17.57
N PHE A 65 -8.47 -20.28 -17.70
CA PHE A 65 -8.80 -19.07 -16.95
C PHE A 65 -8.78 -19.35 -15.45
N TRP A 66 -9.45 -20.42 -15.00
CA TRP A 66 -9.48 -20.77 -13.58
C TRP A 66 -8.10 -21.19 -13.06
N LEU A 67 -7.30 -21.89 -13.87
CA LEU A 67 -5.92 -22.23 -13.50
C LEU A 67 -5.07 -20.97 -13.33
N PHE A 68 -5.13 -20.03 -14.27
CA PHE A 68 -4.44 -18.74 -14.19
C PHE A 68 -4.92 -17.89 -13.00
N PHE A 69 -6.24 -17.73 -12.86
CA PHE A 69 -6.87 -16.96 -11.80
C PHE A 69 -6.51 -17.50 -10.41
N THR A 70 -6.65 -18.82 -10.21
CA THR A 70 -6.30 -19.46 -8.93
C THR A 70 -4.80 -19.35 -8.64
N THR A 71 -3.94 -19.53 -9.63
CA THR A 71 -2.48 -19.37 -9.47
C THR A 71 -2.13 -17.94 -9.04
N ILE A 72 -2.64 -16.92 -9.73
CA ILE A 72 -2.41 -15.51 -9.40
C ILE A 72 -2.98 -15.15 -8.02
N ALA A 73 -4.19 -15.64 -7.69
CA ALA A 73 -4.80 -15.42 -6.38
C ALA A 73 -3.95 -16.04 -5.25
N LEU A 74 -3.42 -17.25 -5.45
CA LEU A 74 -2.52 -17.90 -4.50
C LEU A 74 -1.19 -17.15 -4.36
N ILE A 75 -0.58 -16.70 -5.45
CA ILE A 75 0.67 -15.90 -5.42
C ILE A 75 0.48 -14.63 -4.61
N ASN A 76 -0.60 -13.87 -4.85
CA ASN A 76 -0.87 -12.63 -4.12
C ASN A 76 -1.16 -12.88 -2.63
N THR A 77 -1.88 -13.97 -2.34
CA THR A 77 -2.20 -14.38 -0.96
C THR A 77 -0.94 -14.80 -0.20
N ASP A 78 -0.09 -15.62 -0.81
CA ASP A 78 1.18 -16.07 -0.24
C ASP A 78 2.19 -14.91 -0.12
N GLY A 79 2.25 -14.02 -1.10
CA GLY A 79 3.05 -12.79 -1.01
C GLY A 79 2.64 -11.91 0.17
N THR A 80 1.34 -11.86 0.48
CA THR A 80 0.83 -11.17 1.67
C THR A 80 1.31 -11.84 2.96
N VAL A 81 1.26 -13.17 3.04
CA VAL A 81 1.80 -13.96 4.18
C VAL A 81 3.29 -13.70 4.37
N LYS A 82 4.03 -13.76 3.27
CA LYS A 82 5.48 -13.56 3.25
C LYS A 82 5.87 -12.18 3.75
N SER A 83 5.18 -11.12 3.29
CA SER A 83 5.45 -9.74 3.71
C SER A 83 5.30 -9.54 5.23
N VAL A 84 4.26 -10.13 5.84
CA VAL A 84 4.04 -10.04 7.30
C VAL A 84 5.16 -10.75 8.07
N LEU A 85 5.56 -11.93 7.61
CA LEU A 85 6.63 -12.70 8.24
C LEU A 85 7.99 -12.03 8.07
N GLU A 86 8.28 -11.47 6.90
CA GLU A 86 9.51 -10.74 6.62
C GLU A 86 9.67 -9.56 7.58
N ASP A 87 8.65 -8.71 7.70
CA ASP A 87 8.67 -7.54 8.59
C ASP A 87 8.84 -7.96 10.05
N THR A 88 8.10 -8.98 10.48
CA THR A 88 8.13 -9.47 11.86
C THR A 88 9.50 -10.06 12.21
N ILE A 89 10.05 -10.91 11.34
CA ILE A 89 11.37 -11.53 11.52
C ILE A 89 12.47 -10.46 11.48
N CYS A 90 12.36 -9.47 10.60
CA CYS A 90 13.31 -8.35 10.54
C CYS A 90 13.34 -7.58 11.86
N MET A 91 12.17 -7.24 12.40
CA MET A 91 12.05 -6.51 13.67
C MET A 91 12.59 -7.31 14.86
N ASP A 92 12.38 -8.62 14.89
CA ASP A 92 12.97 -9.51 15.90
C ASP A 92 14.50 -9.51 15.81
N LEU A 93 15.05 -9.66 14.60
CA LEU A 93 16.49 -9.72 14.37
C LEU A 93 17.20 -8.40 14.69
N LEU A 94 16.51 -7.27 14.52
CA LEU A 94 17.02 -5.95 14.89
C LEU A 94 17.01 -5.72 16.41
N GLY A 95 16.15 -6.40 17.17
CA GLY A 95 16.16 -6.37 18.64
C GLY A 95 16.03 -4.96 19.22
N LYS A 96 17.13 -4.42 19.77
CA LYS A 96 17.18 -3.05 20.33
C LYS A 96 17.36 -1.97 19.26
N ASP A 97 17.85 -2.32 18.08
CA ASP A 97 18.15 -1.40 16.99
C ASP A 97 16.99 -1.27 15.98
N LYS A 98 15.74 -1.31 16.45
CA LYS A 98 14.52 -1.21 15.62
C LYS A 98 14.48 0.04 14.74
N ASN A 99 15.15 1.11 15.14
CA ASN A 99 15.31 2.34 14.35
C ASN A 99 16.03 2.11 13.00
N ASN A 100 16.76 1.00 12.84
CA ASN A 100 17.40 0.64 11.57
C ASN A 100 16.47 -0.12 10.60
N TYR A 101 15.21 -0.41 10.96
CA TYR A 101 14.26 -1.09 10.07
C TYR A 101 14.09 -0.36 8.73
N GLY A 102 14.01 0.97 8.75
CA GLY A 102 13.93 1.77 7.52
C GLY A 102 15.12 1.58 6.58
N LYS A 103 16.35 1.39 7.13
CA LYS A 103 17.55 1.10 6.34
C LYS A 103 17.49 -0.28 5.69
N GLN A 104 16.86 -1.26 6.35
CA GLN A 104 16.62 -2.57 5.76
C GLN A 104 15.54 -2.49 4.67
N ARG A 105 14.42 -1.81 4.95
CA ARG A 105 13.29 -1.68 4.02
C ARG A 105 13.67 -0.95 2.72
N LEU A 106 14.62 -0.02 2.81
CA LEU A 106 15.20 0.69 1.66
C LEU A 106 15.72 -0.27 0.58
N TRP A 107 16.42 -1.35 0.97
CA TRP A 107 16.91 -2.35 0.02
C TRP A 107 15.79 -3.05 -0.75
N GLY A 108 14.59 -3.17 -0.15
CA GLY A 108 13.40 -3.66 -0.83
C GLY A 108 12.95 -2.75 -1.98
N SER A 109 12.92 -1.43 -1.78
CA SER A 109 12.57 -0.46 -2.84
C SER A 109 13.63 -0.39 -3.94
N ILE A 110 14.91 -0.53 -3.58
CA ILE A 110 16.02 -0.62 -4.55
C ILE A 110 15.89 -1.91 -5.39
N GLY A 111 15.62 -3.05 -4.75
CA GLY A 111 15.40 -4.31 -5.45
C GLY A 111 14.22 -4.25 -6.41
N TRP A 112 13.08 -3.72 -5.94
CA TRP A 112 11.86 -3.58 -6.74
C TRP A 112 12.07 -2.75 -8.00
N SER A 113 12.70 -1.57 -7.87
CA SER A 113 13.01 -0.68 -8.99
C SER A 113 14.03 -1.25 -9.97
N LEU A 114 15.13 -1.84 -9.45
CA LEU A 114 16.20 -2.37 -10.27
C LEU A 114 15.74 -3.58 -11.10
N PHE A 115 15.04 -4.53 -10.48
CA PHE A 115 14.56 -5.71 -11.21
C PHE A 115 13.38 -5.40 -12.13
N ALA A 116 12.59 -4.34 -11.87
CA ALA A 116 11.57 -3.88 -12.80
C ALA A 116 12.17 -3.37 -14.12
N ILE A 117 13.20 -2.51 -14.08
CA ILE A 117 13.83 -2.02 -15.32
C ILE A 117 14.62 -3.13 -16.03
N ILE A 118 15.35 -3.97 -15.29
CA ILE A 118 16.10 -5.09 -15.90
C ILE A 118 15.14 -6.06 -16.61
N SER A 119 14.06 -6.46 -15.93
CA SER A 119 13.07 -7.35 -16.54
C SER A 119 12.36 -6.70 -17.73
N GLY A 120 12.02 -5.41 -17.63
CA GLY A 120 11.43 -4.65 -18.73
C GLY A 120 12.30 -4.63 -19.99
N VAL A 121 13.59 -4.31 -19.84
CA VAL A 121 14.57 -4.30 -20.94
C VAL A 121 14.74 -5.71 -21.53
N CYS A 122 14.88 -6.73 -20.69
CA CYS A 122 15.05 -8.11 -21.17
C CYS A 122 13.81 -8.61 -21.93
N VAL A 123 12.60 -8.29 -21.45
CA VAL A 123 11.34 -8.67 -22.11
C VAL A 123 11.21 -7.95 -23.46
N ASP A 124 11.48 -6.65 -23.53
CA ASP A 124 11.41 -5.91 -24.79
C ASP A 124 12.44 -6.41 -25.79
N TRP A 125 13.70 -6.60 -25.36
CA TRP A 125 14.77 -7.11 -26.20
C TRP A 125 14.45 -8.50 -26.77
N TYR A 126 14.01 -9.43 -25.91
CA TYR A 126 13.67 -10.80 -26.33
C TYR A 126 12.41 -10.87 -27.20
N SER A 127 11.54 -9.87 -27.10
CA SER A 127 10.31 -9.77 -27.90
C SER A 127 10.50 -9.03 -29.23
N THR A 128 11.73 -8.67 -29.60
CA THR A 128 11.99 -7.94 -30.85
C THR A 128 11.52 -8.75 -32.06
N GLY A 129 10.60 -8.21 -32.85
CA GLY A 129 10.03 -8.87 -34.03
C GLY A 129 8.87 -9.84 -33.74
N LEU A 130 8.43 -9.97 -32.49
CA LEU A 130 7.23 -10.72 -32.13
C LEU A 130 6.00 -9.80 -32.08
N GLU A 131 4.83 -10.31 -32.49
CA GLU A 131 3.56 -9.57 -32.39
C GLU A 131 3.12 -9.35 -30.94
N HIS A 132 3.46 -10.28 -30.04
CA HIS A 132 3.16 -10.19 -28.61
C HIS A 132 4.44 -10.27 -27.77
N LYS A 133 4.43 -9.58 -26.63
CA LYS A 133 5.53 -9.61 -25.67
C LYS A 133 5.68 -11.00 -25.06
N ASN A 134 6.90 -11.55 -25.16
CA ASN A 134 7.26 -12.80 -24.52
C ASN A 134 7.89 -12.51 -23.15
N TYR A 135 7.17 -12.87 -22.10
CA TYR A 135 7.57 -12.65 -20.70
C TYR A 135 8.54 -13.72 -20.16
N ALA A 136 8.99 -14.68 -20.97
CA ALA A 136 9.93 -15.73 -20.54
C ALA A 136 11.20 -15.20 -19.85
N PRO A 137 11.87 -14.11 -20.32
CA PRO A 137 13.01 -13.55 -19.60
C PRO A 137 12.63 -13.02 -18.21
N GLY A 138 11.46 -12.42 -18.07
CA GLY A 138 10.94 -11.95 -16.78
C GLY A 138 10.71 -13.11 -15.80
N TYR A 139 10.11 -14.20 -16.26
CA TYR A 139 9.96 -15.42 -15.46
C TYR A 139 11.31 -16.03 -15.07
N ALA A 140 12.28 -16.09 -15.99
CA ALA A 140 13.61 -16.60 -15.69
C ALA A 140 14.31 -15.79 -14.59
N ILE A 141 14.28 -14.46 -14.68
CA ILE A 141 14.83 -13.57 -13.65
C ILE A 141 14.12 -13.81 -12.30
N ALA A 142 12.78 -13.84 -12.30
CA ALA A 142 12.00 -14.07 -11.08
C ALA A 142 12.33 -15.42 -10.42
N LEU A 143 12.42 -16.50 -11.19
CA LEU A 143 12.77 -17.82 -10.68
C LEU A 143 14.17 -17.88 -10.06
N ILE A 144 15.16 -17.22 -10.68
CA ILE A 144 16.51 -17.10 -10.11
C ILE A 144 16.46 -16.34 -8.77
N CYS A 145 15.75 -15.21 -8.72
CA CYS A 145 15.59 -14.43 -7.49
C CYS A 145 14.90 -15.22 -6.38
N PHE A 146 13.83 -15.96 -6.70
CA PHE A 146 13.13 -16.79 -5.70
C PHE A 146 13.98 -17.97 -5.22
N LEU A 147 14.83 -18.56 -6.06
CA LEU A 147 15.78 -19.60 -5.61
C LEU A 147 16.84 -19.04 -4.66
N LEU A 148 17.38 -17.85 -4.96
CA LEU A 148 18.32 -17.16 -4.08
C LEU A 148 17.65 -16.77 -2.75
N ASP A 149 16.42 -16.30 -2.81
CA ASP A 149 15.63 -15.99 -1.62
C ASP A 149 15.41 -17.24 -0.75
N ILE A 150 14.97 -18.37 -1.32
CA ILE A 150 14.88 -19.65 -0.59
C ILE A 150 16.21 -19.99 0.10
N TYR A 151 17.33 -19.88 -0.62
CA TYR A 151 18.65 -20.14 -0.07
C TYR A 151 18.97 -19.25 1.15
N VAL A 152 18.70 -17.95 1.05
CA VAL A 152 18.92 -16.97 2.14
C VAL A 152 18.01 -17.30 3.34
N VAL A 153 16.72 -17.54 3.09
CA VAL A 153 15.72 -17.85 4.12
C VAL A 153 16.08 -19.14 4.87
N PHE A 154 16.58 -20.17 4.19
CA PHE A 154 17.07 -21.38 4.84
C PHE A 154 18.23 -21.13 5.80
N LYS A 155 19.13 -20.20 5.46
CA LYS A 155 20.29 -19.83 6.29
C LYS A 155 19.91 -18.91 7.46
N LEU A 156 18.75 -18.28 7.42
CA LEU A 156 18.31 -17.35 8.45
C LEU A 156 18.08 -18.07 9.79
N LYS A 157 18.73 -17.57 10.84
CA LYS A 157 18.56 -18.07 12.22
C LYS A 157 17.58 -17.17 12.96
N VAL A 158 16.32 -17.57 12.97
CA VAL A 158 15.26 -16.89 13.73
C VAL A 158 15.24 -17.46 15.15
N LYS A 159 15.50 -16.62 16.16
CA LYS A 159 15.25 -16.94 17.57
C LYS A 159 14.00 -16.16 18.01
N GLN A 160 12.91 -16.85 18.31
CA GLN A 160 11.73 -16.24 18.90
C GLN A 160 11.90 -16.17 20.43
N GLU A 161 12.06 -14.97 20.98
CA GLU A 161 12.02 -14.73 22.44
C GLU A 161 10.57 -14.55 22.93
N ASN A 162 10.32 -14.84 24.21
CA ASN A 162 8.97 -14.96 24.79
C ASN A 162 8.25 -13.62 25.01
N ASP A 163 6.93 -13.71 24.79
CA ASP A 163 5.77 -13.02 25.36
C ASP A 163 5.77 -11.50 25.57
N THR A 164 4.74 -10.87 24.97
CA THR A 164 4.00 -9.79 25.64
C THR A 164 2.52 -10.16 25.69
N ASN A 165 1.95 -10.13 26.89
CA ASN A 165 0.51 -10.29 27.09
C ASN A 165 -0.21 -9.13 26.42
N ILE A 166 -1.06 -9.43 25.45
CA ILE A 166 -1.88 -8.44 24.74
C ILE A 166 -2.99 -7.97 25.69
N VAL A 167 -2.98 -6.69 26.05
CA VAL A 167 -4.08 -6.06 26.80
C VAL A 167 -5.22 -5.74 25.84
N ALA A 168 -6.10 -6.73 25.60
CA ALA A 168 -7.18 -6.63 24.62
C ALA A 168 -8.30 -5.61 24.97
N SER A 169 -8.43 -5.21 26.24
CA SER A 169 -9.50 -4.30 26.68
C SER A 169 -9.31 -2.85 26.21
N ASP A 170 -8.06 -2.38 26.20
CA ASP A 170 -7.74 -0.97 25.91
C ASP A 170 -7.82 -0.67 24.42
N VAL A 171 -7.55 -1.68 23.59
CA VAL A 171 -7.63 -1.64 22.13
C VAL A 171 -9.04 -1.35 21.64
N LYS A 172 -10.06 -2.00 22.22
CA LYS A 172 -11.46 -1.83 21.80
C LYS A 172 -11.96 -0.40 22.01
N LYS A 173 -11.54 0.24 23.10
CA LYS A 173 -11.95 1.61 23.44
C LYS A 173 -11.47 2.61 22.40
N VAL A 174 -10.21 2.50 21.98
CA VAL A 174 -9.58 3.37 20.96
C VAL A 174 -10.27 3.25 19.61
N PHE A 175 -10.66 2.04 19.19
CA PHE A 175 -11.36 1.83 17.92
C PHE A 175 -12.81 2.34 17.90
N THR A 176 -13.35 2.73 19.06
CA THR A 176 -14.71 3.29 19.15
C THR A 176 -14.70 4.83 19.12
N GLU A 177 -13.52 5.44 19.18
CA GLU A 177 -13.39 6.89 19.12
C GLU A 177 -13.61 7.42 17.69
N GLY A 178 -14.49 8.42 17.55
CA GLY A 178 -14.84 9.00 16.25
C GLY A 178 -13.63 9.55 15.47
N LYS A 179 -12.61 10.07 16.17
CA LYS A 179 -11.36 10.56 15.55
C LYS A 179 -10.57 9.42 14.89
N VAL A 180 -10.49 8.26 15.55
CA VAL A 180 -9.79 7.07 15.04
C VAL A 180 -10.54 6.46 13.86
N LEU A 181 -11.87 6.41 13.93
CA LEU A 181 -12.71 5.94 12.81
C LEU A 181 -12.56 6.84 11.57
N ALA A 182 -12.57 8.17 11.75
CA ALA A 182 -12.32 9.10 10.65
C ALA A 182 -10.92 8.92 10.05
N PHE A 183 -9.89 8.76 10.89
CA PHE A 183 -8.54 8.44 10.47
C PHE A 183 -8.48 7.16 9.63
N LEU A 184 -9.06 6.06 10.11
CA LEU A 184 -9.08 4.78 9.38
C LEU A 184 -9.80 4.90 8.05
N LEU A 185 -10.89 5.68 7.99
CA LEU A 185 -11.59 5.97 6.75
C LEU A 185 -10.69 6.70 5.73
N TRP A 186 -9.90 7.69 6.16
CA TRP A 186 -8.93 8.35 5.28
C TRP A 186 -7.86 7.38 4.77
N VAL A 187 -7.38 6.47 5.62
CA VAL A 187 -6.43 5.42 5.22
C VAL A 187 -7.06 4.48 4.17
N VAL A 188 -8.34 4.13 4.30
CA VAL A 188 -9.07 3.36 3.28
C VAL A 188 -9.12 4.12 1.95
N PHE A 189 -9.42 5.42 1.94
CA PHE A 189 -9.43 6.23 0.73
C PHE A 189 -8.04 6.36 0.07
N ILE A 190 -6.97 6.47 0.87
CA ILE A 190 -5.60 6.44 0.36
C ILE A 190 -5.32 5.09 -0.31
N GLY A 191 -5.67 3.98 0.36
CA GLY A 191 -5.58 2.63 -0.18
C GLY A 191 -6.39 2.44 -1.48
N PHE A 192 -7.57 3.05 -1.56
CA PHE A 192 -8.39 3.07 -2.77
C PHE A 192 -7.66 3.76 -3.92
N PHE A 193 -7.20 5.00 -3.73
CA PHE A 193 -6.52 5.76 -4.80
C PHE A 193 -5.19 5.15 -5.23
N ILE A 194 -4.36 4.68 -4.29
CA ILE A 194 -3.05 4.08 -4.61
C ILE A 194 -3.20 2.80 -5.45
N SER A 195 -4.30 2.06 -5.28
CA SER A 195 -4.54 0.86 -6.07
C SER A 195 -4.74 1.14 -7.56
N PHE A 196 -5.23 2.33 -7.92
CA PHE A 196 -5.30 2.76 -9.32
C PHE A 196 -3.91 2.94 -9.89
N ILE A 197 -3.01 3.55 -9.12
CA ILE A 197 -1.61 3.75 -9.52
C ILE A 197 -0.92 2.40 -9.69
N TRP A 198 -0.99 1.52 -8.69
CA TRP A 198 -0.28 0.23 -8.71
C TRP A 198 -0.78 -0.73 -9.79
N ASN A 199 -2.08 -0.78 -10.05
CA ASN A 199 -2.65 -1.81 -10.93
C ASN A 199 -2.99 -1.32 -12.34
N PHE A 200 -3.19 -0.03 -12.54
CA PHE A 200 -3.77 0.49 -13.78
C PHE A 200 -2.91 1.49 -14.54
N VAL A 201 -1.87 2.08 -13.93
CA VAL A 201 -0.96 2.98 -14.66
C VAL A 201 -0.24 2.26 -15.79
N PHE A 202 0.21 1.01 -15.59
CA PHE A 202 0.85 0.26 -16.67
C PHE A 202 -0.13 -0.05 -17.80
N TRP A 203 -1.38 -0.36 -17.49
CA TRP A 203 -2.44 -0.53 -18.50
C TRP A 203 -2.68 0.79 -19.23
N TYR A 204 -2.81 1.89 -18.51
CA TYR A 204 -2.95 3.21 -19.10
C TYR A 204 -1.80 3.59 -20.04
N LEU A 205 -0.55 3.26 -19.72
CA LEU A 205 0.59 3.48 -20.62
C LEU A 205 0.49 2.65 -21.91
N GLU A 206 -0.01 1.41 -21.82
CA GLU A 206 -0.29 0.58 -23.01
C GLU A 206 -1.40 1.19 -23.85
N ASP A 207 -2.49 1.67 -23.23
CA ASP A 207 -3.59 2.33 -23.92
C ASP A 207 -3.13 3.59 -24.66
N LEU A 208 -2.33 4.44 -24.01
CA LEU A 208 -1.76 5.64 -24.65
C LEU A 208 -0.89 5.29 -25.86
N SER A 209 -0.04 4.26 -25.74
CA SER A 209 0.78 3.78 -26.85
C SER A 209 -0.08 3.18 -27.96
N ASN A 210 -1.16 2.49 -27.63
CA ASN A 210 -2.09 1.97 -28.63
C ASN A 210 -2.82 3.07 -29.40
N VAL A 211 -3.20 4.16 -28.73
CA VAL A 211 -4.02 5.25 -29.29
C VAL A 211 -3.19 6.34 -29.96
N PHE A 212 -2.15 6.84 -29.30
CA PHE A 212 -1.40 8.03 -29.72
C PHE A 212 0.00 7.72 -30.28
N HIS A 213 0.68 6.72 -29.73
CA HIS A 213 2.10 6.46 -30.04
C HIS A 213 2.43 4.96 -30.27
N PRO A 214 1.91 4.31 -31.33
CA PRO A 214 2.13 2.88 -31.58
C PRO A 214 3.61 2.49 -31.76
N GLU A 215 4.45 3.45 -32.16
CA GLU A 215 5.89 3.31 -32.27
C GLU A 215 6.57 3.02 -30.92
N MET A 216 5.89 3.24 -29.79
CA MET A 216 6.43 2.98 -28.46
C MET A 216 6.21 1.55 -27.94
N LYS A 217 5.34 0.76 -28.60
CA LYS A 217 5.08 -0.64 -28.24
C LYS A 217 6.36 -1.51 -28.12
N PRO A 218 7.40 -1.35 -28.96
CA PRO A 218 8.61 -2.15 -28.86
C PRO A 218 9.38 -1.97 -27.55
N TRP A 219 9.29 -0.82 -26.89
CA TRP A 219 10.04 -0.51 -25.66
C TRP A 219 9.13 -0.19 -24.45
N MET A 220 7.87 -0.61 -24.51
CA MET A 220 6.86 -0.30 -23.50
C MET A 220 7.18 -0.92 -22.12
N LYS A 221 7.75 -2.13 -22.07
CA LYS A 221 8.07 -2.77 -20.78
C LYS A 221 9.26 -2.10 -20.11
N THR A 222 10.20 -1.61 -20.90
CA THR A 222 11.31 -0.76 -20.47
C THR A 222 10.78 0.56 -19.92
N LEU A 223 9.78 1.16 -20.57
CA LEU A 223 9.14 2.38 -20.07
C LEU A 223 8.43 2.15 -18.73
N GLN A 224 7.64 1.08 -18.61
CA GLN A 224 6.99 0.68 -17.34
C GLN A 224 8.01 0.42 -16.23
N GLY A 225 9.12 -0.27 -16.53
CA GLY A 225 10.22 -0.47 -15.59
C GLY A 225 10.91 0.83 -15.18
N THR A 226 11.08 1.77 -16.11
CA THR A 226 11.65 3.10 -15.85
C THR A 226 10.73 3.97 -14.99
N ALA A 227 9.43 3.92 -15.27
CA ALA A 227 8.37 4.56 -14.48
C ALA A 227 8.45 4.13 -13.01
N LEU A 228 8.54 2.82 -12.77
CA LEU A 228 8.68 2.25 -11.42
C LEU A 228 10.03 2.60 -10.76
N LEU A 229 11.11 2.69 -11.54
CA LEU A 229 12.40 3.14 -11.05
C LEU A 229 12.34 4.60 -10.56
N ILE A 230 11.72 5.49 -11.33
CA ILE A 230 11.55 6.90 -10.95
C ILE A 230 10.64 7.02 -9.72
N GLN A 231 9.55 6.26 -9.68
CA GLN A 231 8.65 6.22 -8.53
C GLN A 231 9.39 5.81 -7.25
N CYS A 232 9.98 4.61 -7.24
CA CYS A 232 10.57 4.05 -6.02
C CYS A 232 11.90 4.73 -5.67
N PHE A 233 12.85 4.83 -6.62
CA PHE A 233 14.17 5.36 -6.32
C PHE A 233 14.19 6.90 -6.26
N GLY A 234 13.47 7.56 -7.17
CA GLY A 234 13.40 9.01 -7.22
C GLY A 234 12.44 9.60 -6.19
N GLY A 235 11.23 9.03 -6.08
CA GLY A 235 10.17 9.58 -5.24
C GLY A 235 10.17 9.02 -3.83
N GLU A 236 10.04 7.71 -3.68
CA GLU A 236 9.82 7.08 -2.37
C GLU A 236 11.04 7.18 -1.46
N VAL A 237 12.22 6.79 -1.95
CA VAL A 237 13.44 6.71 -1.13
C VAL A 237 13.78 8.06 -0.48
N PRO A 238 13.93 9.17 -1.23
CA PRO A 238 14.24 10.47 -0.61
C PRO A 238 13.12 10.96 0.31
N SER A 239 11.86 10.70 -0.07
CA SER A 239 10.70 11.12 0.71
C SER A 239 10.59 10.38 2.03
N PHE A 240 10.95 9.09 2.11
CA PHE A 240 11.01 8.37 3.38
C PHE A 240 12.03 8.99 4.33
N PHE A 241 13.23 9.35 3.83
CA PHE A 241 14.23 10.06 4.64
C PHE A 241 13.72 11.43 5.12
N LEU A 242 13.06 12.20 4.25
CA LEU A 242 12.57 13.54 4.59
C LEU A 242 11.27 13.53 5.43
N SER A 243 10.49 12.43 5.38
CA SER A 243 9.19 12.32 6.04
C SER A 243 9.28 12.57 7.55
N SER A 244 10.34 12.08 8.20
CA SER A 244 10.58 12.28 9.63
C SER A 244 10.78 13.75 10.02
N TYR A 245 11.28 14.59 9.10
CA TYR A 245 11.44 16.03 9.32
C TYR A 245 10.12 16.77 9.08
N ILE A 246 9.37 16.38 8.04
CA ILE A 246 8.06 16.97 7.71
C ILE A 246 7.04 16.69 8.83
N LEU A 247 6.97 15.43 9.30
CA LEU A 247 6.05 14.99 10.37
C LEU A 247 6.31 15.67 11.72
N LYS A 248 7.50 16.25 11.94
CA LYS A 248 7.79 17.04 13.14
C LYS A 248 7.27 18.47 13.07
N ARG A 249 6.96 18.96 11.87
CA ARG A 249 6.60 20.36 11.61
C ARG A 249 5.16 20.55 11.15
N VAL A 250 4.56 19.49 10.59
CA VAL A 250 3.23 19.51 10.03
C VAL A 250 2.40 18.42 10.69
N ASP A 251 1.19 18.78 11.11
CA ASP A 251 0.22 17.84 11.68
C ASP A 251 -0.18 16.74 10.67
N HIS A 252 -0.37 15.51 11.16
CA HIS A 252 -0.68 14.34 10.34
C HIS A 252 -1.94 14.51 9.48
N MET A 253 -2.99 15.16 10.00
CA MET A 253 -4.23 15.38 9.25
C MET A 253 -4.03 16.41 8.14
N THR A 254 -3.15 17.38 8.35
CA THR A 254 -2.76 18.33 7.29
C THR A 254 -1.96 17.63 6.19
N ILE A 255 -1.10 16.67 6.55
CA ILE A 255 -0.38 15.85 5.56
C ILE A 255 -1.36 15.03 4.73
N PHE A 256 -2.41 14.48 5.34
CA PHE A 256 -3.48 13.80 4.60
C PHE A 256 -4.21 14.73 3.64
N SER A 257 -4.49 15.99 4.03
CA SER A 257 -5.05 16.99 3.10
C SER A 257 -4.15 17.21 1.89
N ILE A 258 -2.84 17.36 2.11
CA ILE A 258 -1.83 17.53 1.06
C ILE A 258 -1.78 16.30 0.16
N VAL A 259 -1.83 15.09 0.72
CA VAL A 259 -1.84 13.83 -0.04
C VAL A 259 -3.06 13.74 -0.95
N PHE A 260 -4.27 14.02 -0.45
CA PHE A 260 -5.48 13.99 -1.28
C PHE A 260 -5.48 15.08 -2.36
N PHE A 261 -4.93 16.25 -2.07
CA PHE A 261 -4.71 17.29 -3.07
C PHE A 261 -3.74 16.81 -4.16
N THR A 262 -2.62 16.20 -3.77
CA THR A 262 -1.64 15.68 -4.74
C THR A 262 -2.24 14.55 -5.59
N PHE A 263 -3.05 13.65 -5.02
CA PHE A 263 -3.81 12.67 -5.83
C PHE A 263 -4.73 13.33 -6.85
N THR A 264 -5.41 14.42 -6.47
CA THR A 264 -6.24 15.19 -7.40
C THR A 264 -5.42 15.72 -8.57
N CYS A 265 -4.25 16.30 -8.29
CA CYS A 265 -3.32 16.79 -9.31
C CYS A 265 -2.81 15.65 -10.21
N ILE A 266 -2.32 14.56 -9.60
CA ILE A 266 -1.81 13.37 -10.30
C ILE A 266 -2.86 12.84 -11.28
N PHE A 267 -4.07 12.57 -10.80
CA PHE A 267 -5.13 12.03 -11.65
C PHE A 267 -5.56 13.01 -12.73
N SER A 268 -5.60 14.31 -12.44
CA SER A 268 -5.87 15.35 -13.44
C SER A 268 -4.81 15.36 -14.54
N VAL A 269 -3.52 15.22 -14.19
CA VAL A 269 -2.44 15.20 -15.18
C VAL A 269 -2.51 13.95 -16.06
N TYR A 270 -2.89 12.78 -15.52
CA TYR A 270 -3.16 11.61 -16.36
C TYR A 270 -4.32 11.81 -17.36
N THR A 271 -5.17 12.82 -17.22
CA THR A 271 -6.23 13.07 -18.21
C THR A 271 -5.76 13.81 -19.47
N ILE A 272 -4.59 14.46 -19.39
CA ILE A 272 -4.05 15.33 -20.45
C ILE A 272 -2.77 14.77 -21.09
N ILE A 273 -2.21 13.69 -20.55
CA ILE A 273 -1.02 13.05 -21.11
C ILE A 273 -1.40 12.28 -22.37
N GLU A 274 -0.86 12.70 -23.51
CA GLU A 274 -0.96 11.95 -24.77
C GLU A 274 0.31 11.12 -25.02
N ASN A 275 1.49 11.69 -24.73
CA ASN A 275 2.77 11.00 -24.88
C ASN A 275 3.14 10.27 -23.57
N PRO A 276 3.27 8.91 -23.59
CA PRO A 276 3.56 8.08 -22.42
C PRO A 276 4.76 8.52 -21.58
N LEU A 277 5.76 9.19 -22.17
CA LEU A 277 6.94 9.67 -21.44
C LEU A 277 6.60 10.74 -20.40
N TRP A 278 5.54 11.52 -20.60
CA TRP A 278 5.10 12.52 -19.62
C TRP A 278 4.46 11.90 -18.37
N ALA A 279 4.22 10.59 -18.35
CA ALA A 279 3.87 9.89 -17.12
C ALA A 279 5.06 9.78 -16.16
N LEU A 280 6.31 9.81 -16.65
CA LEU A 280 7.50 9.62 -15.80
C LEU A 280 7.66 10.68 -14.69
N PRO A 281 7.48 11.99 -14.95
CA PRO A 281 7.47 12.99 -13.87
C PRO A 281 6.28 12.83 -12.92
N VAL A 282 5.14 12.29 -13.39
CA VAL A 282 3.99 12.02 -12.53
C VAL A 282 4.29 10.85 -11.58
N GLU A 283 5.03 9.84 -12.04
CA GLU A 283 5.48 8.74 -11.18
C GLU A 283 6.38 9.20 -10.04
N LEU A 284 7.19 10.23 -10.25
CA LEU A 284 7.97 10.85 -9.18
C LEU A 284 7.05 11.38 -8.06
N LEU A 285 5.97 12.09 -8.45
CA LEU A 285 4.97 12.60 -7.52
C LEU A 285 4.18 11.47 -6.84
N ASN A 286 3.91 10.37 -7.55
CA ASN A 286 3.31 9.17 -6.96
C ASN A 286 4.18 8.60 -5.85
N GLY A 287 5.50 8.48 -6.07
CA GLY A 287 6.43 7.98 -5.07
C GLY A 287 6.50 8.86 -3.83
N ILE A 288 6.52 10.19 -4.00
CA ILE A 288 6.47 11.15 -2.89
C ILE A 288 5.15 11.01 -2.11
N THR A 289 4.03 10.94 -2.81
CA THR A 289 2.69 10.82 -2.23
C THR A 289 2.55 9.52 -1.44
N PHE A 290 3.04 8.41 -2.00
CA PHE A 290 3.07 7.12 -1.31
C PHE A 290 3.88 7.18 -0.02
N ALA A 291 5.13 7.63 -0.08
CA ALA A 291 6.01 7.68 1.09
C ALA A 291 5.46 8.59 2.19
N LEU A 292 4.97 9.79 1.85
CA LEU A 292 4.39 10.71 2.85
C LEU A 292 3.10 10.16 3.46
N SER A 293 2.19 9.63 2.64
CA SER A 293 0.91 9.07 3.12
C SER A 293 1.14 7.86 4.02
N TYR A 294 2.06 6.96 3.66
CA TYR A 294 2.41 5.79 4.45
C TYR A 294 3.07 6.19 5.78
N SER A 295 4.10 7.05 5.75
CA SER A 295 4.77 7.52 6.97
C SER A 295 3.81 8.27 7.91
N ALA A 296 2.92 9.11 7.38
CA ALA A 296 1.93 9.82 8.18
C ALA A 296 0.91 8.86 8.81
N ALA A 297 0.42 7.87 8.07
CA ALA A 297 -0.52 6.88 8.60
C ALA A 297 0.10 6.07 9.76
N ILE A 298 1.32 5.57 9.58
CA ILE A 298 2.01 4.79 10.63
C ILE A 298 2.36 5.67 11.84
N SER A 299 2.85 6.89 11.60
CA SER A 299 3.19 7.80 12.70
C SER A 299 1.96 8.25 13.49
N TYR A 300 0.84 8.54 12.83
CA TYR A 300 -0.40 8.91 13.51
C TYR A 300 -0.96 7.73 14.31
N ALA A 301 -0.91 6.52 13.74
CA ALA A 301 -1.27 5.31 14.46
C ALA A 301 -0.44 5.16 15.75
N ALA A 302 0.89 5.28 15.67
CA ALA A 302 1.74 5.17 16.85
C ALA A 302 1.38 6.20 17.95
N LEU A 303 0.95 7.41 17.58
CA LEU A 303 0.54 8.45 18.53
C LEU A 303 -0.77 8.16 19.26
N ILE A 304 -1.75 7.56 18.58
CA ILE A 304 -3.07 7.26 19.17
C ILE A 304 -3.11 5.88 19.86
N THR A 305 -2.02 5.11 19.77
CA THR A 305 -1.98 3.76 20.33
C THR A 305 -1.72 3.79 21.85
N PRO A 306 -2.53 3.10 22.67
CA PRO A 306 -2.20 2.87 24.08
C PRO A 306 -0.95 2.00 24.18
N THR A 307 -0.14 2.26 25.21
CA THR A 307 1.15 1.58 25.42
C THR A 307 0.95 0.07 25.47
N GLY A 308 1.64 -0.66 24.58
CA GLY A 308 1.52 -2.13 24.46
C GLY A 308 0.59 -2.64 23.35
N ALA A 309 -0.10 -1.77 22.61
CA ALA A 309 -0.97 -2.15 21.49
C ALA A 309 -0.46 -1.73 20.09
N GLU A 310 0.78 -1.25 19.99
CA GLU A 310 1.36 -0.66 18.77
C GLU A 310 1.25 -1.58 17.55
N GLY A 311 1.58 -2.86 17.72
CA GLY A 311 1.48 -3.86 16.64
C GLY A 311 0.04 -4.11 16.18
N THR A 312 -0.93 -4.05 17.10
CA THR A 312 -2.35 -4.22 16.74
C THR A 312 -2.85 -3.06 15.89
N LEU A 313 -2.56 -1.82 16.29
CA LEU A 313 -3.03 -0.67 15.52
C LEU A 313 -2.32 -0.54 14.17
N GLN A 314 -1.02 -0.81 14.10
CA GLN A 314 -0.30 -0.90 12.82
C GLN A 314 -0.92 -1.97 11.91
N GLY A 315 -1.31 -3.12 12.47
CA GLY A 315 -2.06 -4.15 11.77
C GLY A 315 -3.39 -3.64 11.21
N VAL A 316 -4.18 -2.91 12.00
CA VAL A 316 -5.46 -2.33 11.55
C VAL A 316 -5.27 -1.28 10.47
N VAL A 317 -4.27 -0.40 10.58
CA VAL A 317 -3.94 0.56 9.52
C VAL A 317 -3.52 -0.16 8.23
N GLY A 318 -2.68 -1.19 8.35
CA GLY A 318 -2.31 -2.04 7.21
C GLY A 318 -3.52 -2.71 6.55
N THR A 319 -4.46 -3.20 7.35
CA THR A 319 -5.74 -3.75 6.86
C THR A 319 -6.61 -2.68 6.21
N ALA A 320 -6.74 -1.48 6.78
CA ALA A 320 -7.49 -0.39 6.17
C ALA A 320 -6.90 -0.01 4.80
N TYR A 321 -5.57 0.11 4.72
CA TYR A 321 -4.85 0.53 3.51
C TYR A 321 -4.86 -0.55 2.43
N THR A 322 -4.24 -1.70 2.72
CA THR A 322 -3.99 -2.78 1.73
C THR A 322 -5.02 -3.90 1.76
N GLY A 323 -5.75 -4.05 2.88
CA GLY A 323 -6.81 -5.05 3.00
C GLY A 323 -8.15 -4.53 2.47
N ILE A 324 -8.56 -3.30 2.77
CA ILE A 324 -9.89 -2.80 2.40
C ILE A 324 -9.79 -1.83 1.22
N GLY A 325 -9.02 -0.75 1.37
CA GLY A 325 -8.92 0.29 0.36
C GLY A 325 -8.46 -0.24 -0.99
N ALA A 326 -7.30 -0.92 -1.02
CA ALA A 326 -6.70 -1.36 -2.27
C ALA A 326 -7.52 -2.41 -3.06
N PRO A 327 -8.16 -3.41 -2.43
CA PRO A 327 -9.04 -4.33 -3.16
C PRO A 327 -10.31 -3.65 -3.69
N ILE A 328 -10.93 -2.74 -2.94
CA ILE A 328 -12.09 -1.97 -3.41
C ILE A 328 -11.69 -1.14 -4.63
N GLY A 329 -10.59 -0.41 -4.57
CA GLY A 329 -10.11 0.39 -5.69
C GLY A 329 -9.71 -0.46 -6.89
N SER A 330 -9.12 -1.64 -6.67
CA SER A 330 -8.81 -2.58 -7.75
C SER A 330 -10.05 -3.12 -8.45
N PHE A 331 -11.11 -3.41 -7.71
CA PHE A 331 -12.38 -3.86 -8.26
C PHE A 331 -13.08 -2.76 -9.05
N VAL A 332 -13.21 -1.57 -8.44
CA VAL A 332 -13.83 -0.40 -9.08
C VAL A 332 -13.02 0.02 -10.31
N GLY A 333 -11.69 0.02 -10.24
CA GLY A 333 -10.84 0.34 -11.38
C GLY A 333 -10.95 -0.66 -12.52
N GLY A 334 -11.07 -1.96 -12.21
CA GLY A 334 -11.30 -2.99 -13.24
C GLY A 334 -12.61 -2.77 -13.99
N TYR A 335 -13.66 -2.41 -13.26
CA TYR A 335 -14.97 -2.06 -13.83
C TYR A 335 -14.90 -0.78 -14.68
N MET A 336 -14.29 0.29 -14.14
CA MET A 336 -14.17 1.58 -14.84
C MET A 336 -13.35 1.46 -16.13
N PHE A 337 -12.16 0.87 -16.07
CA PHE A 337 -11.28 0.73 -17.24
C PHE A 337 -11.95 -0.08 -18.36
N LYS A 338 -12.75 -1.08 -18.02
CA LYS A 338 -13.51 -1.88 -18.99
C LYS A 338 -14.64 -1.11 -19.67
N HIS A 339 -15.39 -0.29 -18.93
CA HIS A 339 -16.63 0.31 -19.42
C HIS A 339 -16.49 1.74 -19.96
N ILE A 340 -15.61 2.54 -19.38
CA ILE A 340 -15.41 3.94 -19.77
C ILE A 340 -14.00 4.22 -20.31
N GLY A 341 -13.10 3.23 -20.30
CA GLY A 341 -11.72 3.39 -20.76
C GLY A 341 -10.81 4.07 -19.74
N SER A 342 -9.51 4.07 -20.01
CA SER A 342 -8.48 4.47 -19.04
C SER A 342 -8.43 5.98 -18.80
N ILE A 343 -8.49 6.81 -19.85
CA ILE A 343 -8.44 8.29 -19.73
C ILE A 343 -9.65 8.82 -18.95
N ASP A 344 -10.86 8.39 -19.29
CA ASP A 344 -12.08 8.85 -18.62
C ASP A 344 -12.20 8.28 -17.20
N SER A 345 -11.62 7.10 -16.94
CA SER A 345 -11.45 6.59 -15.57
C SER A 345 -10.63 7.53 -14.71
N PHE A 346 -9.49 8.04 -15.21
CA PHE A 346 -8.67 9.01 -14.48
C PHE A 346 -9.36 10.38 -14.33
N LYS A 347 -10.19 10.81 -15.29
CA LYS A 347 -11.03 12.00 -15.15
C LYS A 347 -12.04 11.86 -14.01
N LEU A 348 -12.72 10.72 -13.92
CA LEU A 348 -13.65 10.48 -12.82
C LEU A 348 -12.91 10.44 -11.47
N LEU A 349 -11.74 9.79 -11.43
CA LEU A 349 -10.92 9.73 -10.22
C LEU A 349 -10.40 11.08 -9.77
N SER A 350 -10.05 12.00 -10.68
CA SER A 350 -9.62 13.34 -10.29
C SER A 350 -10.75 14.10 -9.59
N VAL A 351 -11.98 13.99 -10.08
CA VAL A 351 -13.17 14.58 -9.45
C VAL A 351 -13.44 13.94 -8.09
N VAL A 352 -13.39 12.62 -7.98
CA VAL A 352 -13.59 11.90 -6.71
C VAL A 352 -12.51 12.28 -5.70
N ALA A 353 -11.23 12.33 -6.11
CA ALA A 353 -10.12 12.74 -5.26
C ALA A 353 -10.27 14.20 -4.77
N PHE A 354 -10.74 15.10 -5.63
CA PHE A 354 -11.01 16.49 -5.26
C PHE A 354 -12.07 16.59 -4.16
N PHE A 355 -13.21 15.90 -4.33
CA PHE A 355 -14.27 15.90 -3.31
C PHE A 355 -13.80 15.25 -2.01
N THR A 356 -13.00 14.17 -2.07
CA THR A 356 -12.40 13.57 -0.87
C THR A 356 -11.45 14.54 -0.18
N CYS A 357 -10.63 15.29 -0.91
CA CYS A 357 -9.75 16.33 -0.37
C CYS A 357 -10.56 17.43 0.36
N VAL A 358 -11.59 17.99 -0.29
CA VAL A 358 -12.45 19.03 0.30
C VAL A 358 -13.17 18.50 1.55
N THR A 359 -13.68 17.27 1.50
CA THR A 359 -14.35 16.63 2.64
C THR A 359 -13.38 16.45 3.79
N GLN A 360 -12.17 15.96 3.53
CA GLN A 360 -11.16 15.73 4.56
C GLN A 360 -10.73 17.04 5.22
N ILE A 361 -10.50 18.11 4.45
CA ILE A 361 -10.17 19.44 4.98
C ILE A 361 -11.31 19.96 5.86
N THR A 362 -12.56 19.82 5.40
CA THR A 362 -13.74 20.25 6.15
C THR A 362 -13.89 19.50 7.47
N VAL A 363 -13.75 18.17 7.44
CA VAL A 363 -13.81 17.33 8.65
C VAL A 363 -12.67 17.67 9.61
N ASN A 364 -11.45 17.86 9.11
CA ASN A 364 -10.29 18.25 9.93
C ASN A 364 -10.53 19.61 10.61
N TYR A 365 -11.03 20.60 9.86
CA TYR A 365 -11.38 21.90 10.40
C TYR A 365 -12.48 21.82 11.49
N LEU A 366 -13.53 21.03 11.26
CA LEU A 366 -14.62 20.83 12.22
C LEU A 366 -14.13 20.14 13.50
N ILE A 367 -13.32 19.10 13.40
CA ILE A 367 -12.76 18.38 14.55
C ILE A 367 -11.86 19.31 15.38
N ASN A 368 -11.02 20.11 14.72
CA ASN A 368 -10.17 21.08 15.41
C ASN A 368 -10.99 22.15 16.14
N ARG A 369 -12.05 22.66 15.50
CA ARG A 369 -12.95 23.64 16.12
C ARG A 369 -13.69 23.07 17.34
N LEU A 370 -14.17 21.83 17.27
CA LEU A 370 -14.85 21.16 18.37
C LEU A 370 -13.91 20.92 19.55
N THR A 371 -12.67 20.49 19.28
CA THR A 371 -11.67 20.24 20.33
C THR A 371 -11.27 21.55 21.04
N ILE A 372 -11.10 22.65 20.30
CA ILE A 372 -10.82 23.97 20.90
C ILE A 372 -11.98 24.43 21.80
N ASN A 373 -13.23 24.21 21.38
CA ASN A 373 -14.40 24.58 22.18
C ASN A 373 -14.51 23.74 23.46
N GLU A 374 -14.17 22.46 23.43
CA GLU A 374 -14.11 21.60 24.63
C GLU A 374 -13.02 22.08 25.60
N ASP A 375 -11.80 22.36 25.11
CA ASP A 375 -10.70 22.87 25.94
C ASP A 375 -10.99 24.24 26.58
N VAL A 376 -11.74 25.09 25.87
CA VAL A 376 -12.21 26.37 26.41
C VAL A 376 -13.27 26.13 27.50
N LYS A 377 -14.23 25.24 27.25
CA LYS A 377 -15.29 24.91 28.23
C LYS A 377 -14.73 24.26 29.50
N ASP A 378 -13.73 23.38 29.36
CA ASP A 378 -13.01 22.76 30.49
C ASP A 378 -12.16 23.76 31.28
N ARG A 379 -11.60 24.79 30.60
CA ARG A 379 -10.93 25.89 31.29
C ARG A 379 -11.91 26.75 32.08
N TYR A 380 -13.08 27.08 31.52
CA TYR A 380 -14.09 27.86 32.24
C TYR A 380 -14.68 27.10 33.44
N SER A 381 -14.97 25.80 33.33
CA SER A 381 -15.47 24.99 34.45
C SER A 381 -14.44 24.82 35.58
N LYS A 382 -13.14 24.75 35.25
CA LYS A 382 -12.04 24.75 36.23
C LYS A 382 -11.80 26.11 36.88
N VAL A 383 -12.23 27.21 36.26
CA VAL A 383 -12.14 28.56 36.83
C VAL A 383 -13.31 28.79 37.80
N GLU A 384 -14.54 28.42 37.41
CA GLU A 384 -15.71 28.50 38.32
C GLU A 384 -15.53 27.66 39.60
N THR A 385 -15.00 26.44 39.49
CA THR A 385 -14.75 25.58 40.68
C THR A 385 -13.62 26.08 41.59
N LYS A 386 -12.78 27.01 41.13
CA LYS A 386 -11.71 27.59 41.95
C LYS A 386 -12.18 28.81 42.74
N ASP A 387 -13.08 29.61 42.18
CA ASP A 387 -13.66 30.77 42.85
C ASP A 387 -14.77 30.37 43.85
N ASP A 388 -15.48 29.27 43.62
CA ASP A 388 -16.48 28.75 44.58
C ASP A 388 -15.84 28.20 45.87
N ASN A 389 -14.59 27.71 45.81
CA ASN A 389 -13.84 27.25 47.00
C ASN A 389 -13.21 28.39 47.81
N LEU A 390 -13.24 29.63 47.33
CA LEU A 390 -12.81 30.82 48.08
C LEU A 390 -13.94 31.41 48.95
N GLY A 391 -15.19 30.97 48.75
CA GLY A 391 -16.35 31.41 49.52
C GLY A 391 -16.59 30.64 50.83
N GLU A 392 -16.06 29.42 50.98
CA GLU A 392 -16.27 28.61 52.19
C GLU A 392 -15.25 28.87 53.32
N ASP A 393 -14.06 29.41 53.01
CA ASP A 393 -13.02 29.68 54.03
C ASP A 393 -13.20 31.01 54.80
N LEU A 394 -14.21 31.81 54.46
CA LEU A 394 -14.47 33.12 55.08
C LEU A 394 -15.58 33.12 56.17
N THR A 395 -16.20 31.97 56.46
CA THR A 395 -17.30 31.88 57.44
C THR A 395 -16.99 31.13 58.74
N LEU A 396 -15.72 30.78 59.03
CA LEU A 396 -15.34 30.09 60.28
C LEU A 396 -14.58 30.94 61.31
N THR A 397 -14.58 32.27 61.17
CA THR A 397 -14.06 33.17 62.22
C THR A 397 -15.03 34.32 62.52
N SER A 398 -16.01 34.06 63.38
CA SER A 398 -16.69 35.09 64.17
C SER A 398 -17.01 34.56 65.56
#